data_AF-A0A3P2EGD3-F1
#
_entry.id   AF-A0A3P2EGD3-F1
#
_cell.length_a   1.000
_cell.length_b   1.000
_cell.length_c   1.000
_cell.angle_alpha   90.00
_cell.angle_beta   90.00
_cell.angle_gamma   90.00
#
_symmetry.space_group_name_H-M   'P 1'
#
loop_
_entity.id
_entity.type
_entity.pdbx_description
1 polymer ?
#
loop_
_entity_poly.entity_id
_entity_poly.type
_entity_poly.pdbx_seq_one_letter_code
_entity_poly.pdbx_strand_id
1 'polypeptide(L)'
;MREKDHKRSLDDDKTKIEFWLQHFSGRDVSKITAEEVHEAVNGMINRKHLQVWESKRDAAMRKGKPVPEYKPRQVSQATKAQHLSFIRSLLRAAANDWGWIKQPLLSKPASRSVSGYGG
;
A
#
# COMPACT_ATOMS: atom_id res chain seq x y z
N MET A 1 -7.01 26.73 3.14
CA MET A 1 -6.29 25.49 3.48
C MET A 1 -7.19 24.48 4.23
N ARG A 2 -8.39 24.16 3.70
CA ARG A 2 -9.36 23.20 4.32
C ARG A 2 -10.13 22.34 3.31
N GLU A 3 -9.73 22.36 2.04
CA GLU A 3 -10.51 21.76 0.95
C GLU A 3 -10.37 20.22 0.85
N LYS A 4 -9.57 19.61 1.73
CA LYS A 4 -9.27 18.17 1.73
C LYS A 4 -9.68 17.45 3.02
N ASP A 5 -10.10 18.17 4.07
CA ASP A 5 -10.41 17.56 5.36
C ASP A 5 -11.61 16.61 5.29
N HIS A 6 -12.51 16.82 4.33
CA HIS A 6 -13.68 15.96 4.09
C HIS A 6 -13.42 14.86 3.03
N LYS A 7 -12.24 14.84 2.39
CA LYS A 7 -11.94 13.91 1.27
C LYS A 7 -11.38 12.57 1.73
N ARG A 8 -11.21 12.38 3.03
CA ARG A 8 -10.67 11.14 3.58
C ARG A 8 -11.42 10.77 4.86
N SER A 9 -11.97 9.56 4.88
CA SER A 9 -12.61 8.98 6.05
C SER A 9 -11.79 7.80 6.59
N LEU A 10 -12.13 7.33 7.78
CA LEU A 10 -11.59 6.08 8.30
C LEU A 10 -11.98 4.88 7.41
N ASP A 11 -13.11 4.95 6.69
CA ASP A 11 -13.49 3.90 5.73
C ASP A 11 -12.50 3.77 4.58
N ASP A 12 -11.92 4.89 4.12
CA ASP A 12 -10.87 4.86 3.11
C ASP A 12 -9.62 4.12 3.61
N ASP A 13 -9.32 4.24 4.91
CA ASP A 13 -8.16 3.64 5.55
C ASP A 13 -8.40 2.22 6.04
N LYS A 14 -9.66 1.83 6.29
CA LYS A 14 -10.05 0.46 6.66
C LYS A 14 -9.45 -0.59 5.70
N THR A 15 -9.56 -0.37 4.40
CA THR A 15 -8.99 -1.28 3.40
C THR A 15 -7.46 -1.39 3.50
N LYS A 16 -6.78 -0.29 3.85
CA LYS A 16 -5.32 -0.27 4.02
C LYS A 16 -4.92 -1.00 5.31
N ILE A 17 -5.68 -0.81 6.38
CA ILE A 17 -5.49 -1.53 7.66
C ILE A 17 -5.66 -3.03 7.43
N GLU A 18 -6.77 -3.45 6.80
CA GLU A 18 -7.03 -4.86 6.46
C GLU A 18 -5.92 -5.45 5.58
N PHE A 19 -5.41 -4.69 4.62
CA PHE A 19 -4.27 -5.09 3.81
C PHE A 19 -3.02 -5.33 4.67
N TRP A 20 -2.63 -4.38 5.51
CA TRP A 20 -1.42 -4.53 6.34
C TRP A 20 -1.55 -5.61 7.41
N LEU A 21 -2.76 -5.84 7.95
CA LEU A 21 -3.02 -6.94 8.86
C LEU A 21 -2.82 -8.31 8.20
N GLN A 22 -3.12 -8.47 6.91
CA GLN A 22 -2.82 -9.71 6.18
C GLN A 22 -1.31 -10.03 6.14
N HIS A 23 -0.44 -9.03 6.25
CA HIS A 23 1.01 -9.20 6.17
C HIS A 23 1.70 -9.20 7.55
N PHE A 24 1.18 -8.44 8.51
CA PHE A 24 1.88 -8.13 9.76
C PHE A 24 1.07 -8.39 11.04
N SER A 25 -0.11 -9.01 10.95
CA SER A 25 -0.88 -9.35 12.16
C SER A 25 -0.06 -10.18 13.15
N GLY A 26 -0.13 -9.81 14.43
CA GLY A 26 0.60 -10.49 15.52
C GLY A 26 2.10 -10.23 15.55
N ARG A 27 2.66 -9.43 14.64
CA ARG A 27 4.08 -9.06 14.64
C ARG A 27 4.32 -7.77 15.40
N ASP A 28 5.46 -7.72 16.08
CA ASP A 28 5.97 -6.49 16.67
C ASP A 28 6.25 -5.44 15.59
N VAL A 29 5.74 -4.22 15.77
CA VAL A 29 5.96 -3.09 14.85
C VAL A 29 7.45 -2.81 14.66
N SER A 30 8.28 -3.06 15.67
CA SER A 30 9.74 -2.90 15.63
C SER A 30 10.46 -3.88 14.71
N LYS A 31 9.80 -4.95 14.28
CA LYS A 31 10.35 -6.02 13.43
C LYS A 31 9.91 -5.94 11.97
N ILE A 32 9.05 -5.00 11.62
CA ILE A 32 8.64 -4.76 10.23
C ILE A 32 9.81 -4.09 9.50
N THR A 33 10.17 -4.54 8.30
CA THR A 33 11.24 -3.91 7.50
C THR A 33 10.71 -3.11 6.31
N ALA A 34 11.56 -2.25 5.74
CA ALA A 34 11.21 -1.51 4.54
C ALA A 34 11.03 -2.45 3.34
N GLU A 35 11.88 -3.48 3.24
CA GLU A 35 11.85 -4.50 2.20
C GLU A 35 10.51 -5.24 2.22
N GLU A 36 10.07 -5.74 3.38
CA GLU A 36 8.79 -6.45 3.52
C GLU A 36 7.59 -5.56 3.15
N VAL A 37 7.64 -4.28 3.52
CA VAL A 37 6.62 -3.29 3.15
C VAL A 37 6.57 -3.11 1.63
N HIS A 38 7.73 -3.03 0.97
CA HIS A 38 7.82 -2.90 -0.48
C HIS A 38 7.38 -4.17 -1.21
N GLU A 39 7.75 -5.34 -0.72
CA GLU A 39 7.33 -6.65 -1.25
C GLU A 39 5.82 -6.81 -1.19
N ALA A 40 5.20 -6.53 -0.04
CA ALA A 40 3.75 -6.59 0.13
C ALA A 40 3.00 -5.73 -0.91
N VAL A 41 3.43 -4.49 -1.10
CA VAL A 41 2.81 -3.56 -2.05
C VAL A 41 3.09 -3.96 -3.50
N ASN A 42 4.27 -4.54 -3.78
CA ASN A 42 4.61 -5.04 -5.10
C ASN A 42 3.81 -6.29 -5.48
N GLY A 43 3.43 -7.13 -4.51
CA GLY A 43 2.57 -8.30 -4.72
C GLY A 43 1.07 -7.98 -4.81
N MET A 44 0.65 -6.73 -4.60
CA MET A 44 -0.77 -6.37 -4.51
C MET A 44 -1.50 -6.50 -5.85
N ILE A 45 -2.51 -7.37 -5.88
CA ILE A 45 -3.39 -7.62 -7.04
C ILE A 45 -4.70 -6.85 -6.92
N ASN A 46 -5.16 -6.29 -8.03
CA ASN A 46 -6.41 -5.55 -8.10
C ASN A 46 -7.62 -6.50 -8.05
N ARG A 47 -8.18 -6.73 -6.85
CA ARG A 47 -9.38 -7.57 -6.63
C ARG A 47 -10.60 -7.09 -7.42
N LYS A 48 -10.77 -5.78 -7.62
CA LYS A 48 -11.86 -5.23 -8.44
C LYS A 48 -11.75 -5.66 -9.91
N HIS A 49 -10.53 -5.89 -10.40
CA HIS A 49 -10.33 -6.44 -11.74
C HIS A 49 -10.87 -7.86 -11.88
N LEU A 50 -10.67 -8.70 -10.85
CA LEU A 50 -11.23 -10.06 -10.81
C LEU A 50 -12.76 -10.03 -10.80
N GLN A 51 -13.38 -9.24 -9.93
CA GLN A 51 -14.85 -9.11 -9.85
C GLN A 51 -15.50 -8.64 -11.15
N VAL A 52 -14.87 -7.66 -11.82
CA VAL A 52 -15.31 -7.20 -13.14
C VAL A 52 -15.16 -8.32 -14.19
N TRP A 53 -14.09 -9.11 -14.11
CA TRP A 53 -13.90 -10.25 -15.01
C TRP A 53 -14.93 -11.35 -14.75
N GLU A 54 -15.21 -11.71 -13.51
CA GLU A 54 -16.24 -12.69 -13.12
C GLU A 54 -17.62 -12.26 -13.66
N SER A 55 -17.95 -10.97 -13.51
CA SER A 55 -19.19 -10.41 -14.05
C SER A 55 -19.27 -10.55 -15.58
N LYS A 56 -18.14 -10.38 -16.29
CA LYS A 56 -18.06 -10.58 -17.75
C LYS A 56 -18.16 -12.04 -18.14
N ARG A 57 -17.53 -12.95 -17.39
CA ARG A 57 -17.65 -14.41 -17.56
C ARG A 57 -19.11 -14.82 -17.47
N ASP A 58 -19.80 -14.44 -16.41
CA ASP A 58 -21.18 -14.85 -16.16
C ASP A 58 -22.13 -14.30 -17.24
N ALA A 59 -21.86 -13.09 -17.73
CA ALA A 59 -22.59 -12.52 -18.87
C ALA A 59 -22.30 -13.24 -20.19
N ALA A 60 -21.08 -13.72 -20.43
CA ALA A 60 -20.72 -14.49 -21.62
C ALA A 60 -21.39 -15.87 -21.60
N MET A 61 -21.35 -16.56 -20.46
CA MET A 61 -22.02 -17.84 -20.23
C MET A 61 -23.52 -17.75 -20.51
N ARG A 62 -24.20 -16.73 -19.96
CA ARG A 62 -25.64 -16.49 -20.22
C ARG A 62 -25.96 -16.22 -21.70
N LYS A 63 -25.01 -15.73 -22.47
CA LYS A 63 -25.17 -15.40 -23.89
C LYS A 63 -24.63 -16.49 -24.83
N GLY A 64 -24.16 -17.62 -24.31
CA GLY A 64 -23.52 -18.68 -25.10
C GLY A 64 -22.23 -18.23 -25.80
N LYS A 65 -21.57 -17.18 -25.28
CA LYS A 65 -20.33 -16.62 -25.83
C LYS A 65 -19.12 -17.21 -25.12
N PRO A 66 -17.96 -17.30 -25.80
CA PRO A 66 -16.73 -17.75 -25.17
C PRO A 66 -16.36 -16.84 -23.99
N VAL A 67 -15.94 -17.46 -22.90
CA VAL A 67 -15.48 -16.77 -21.69
C VAL A 67 -14.09 -16.20 -21.94
N PRO A 68 -13.84 -14.91 -21.66
CA PRO A 68 -12.50 -14.34 -21.77
C PRO A 68 -11.57 -14.94 -20.71
N GLU A 69 -10.30 -15.19 -21.05
CA GLU A 69 -9.27 -15.60 -20.10
C GLU A 69 -9.05 -14.53 -19.00
N TYR A 70 -8.89 -14.95 -17.75
CA TYR A 70 -8.52 -14.04 -16.67
C TYR A 70 -7.02 -13.78 -16.67
N LYS A 71 -6.62 -12.50 -16.71
CA LYS A 71 -5.22 -12.08 -16.53
C LYS A 71 -5.13 -11.18 -15.30
N PRO A 72 -4.49 -11.63 -14.21
CA PRO A 72 -4.30 -10.81 -13.03
C PRO A 72 -3.65 -9.48 -13.37
N ARG A 73 -4.15 -8.40 -12.77
CA ARG A 73 -3.56 -7.06 -12.90
C ARG A 73 -3.09 -6.58 -11.55
N GLN A 74 -1.89 -6.04 -11.53
CA GLN A 74 -1.42 -5.30 -10.37
C GLN A 74 -2.28 -4.06 -10.15
N VAL A 75 -2.33 -3.61 -8.90
CA VAL A 75 -2.89 -2.29 -8.60
C VAL A 75 -2.06 -1.17 -9.24
N SER A 76 -2.67 0.00 -9.43
CA SER A 76 -1.98 1.16 -9.98
C SER A 76 -0.84 1.63 -9.07
N GLN A 77 0.17 2.32 -9.64
CA GLN A 77 1.24 2.94 -8.85
C GLN A 77 0.69 3.96 -7.83
N ALA A 78 -0.40 4.66 -8.17
CA ALA A 78 -1.07 5.56 -7.24
C ALA A 78 -1.65 4.82 -6.03
N THR A 79 -2.30 3.66 -6.25
CA THR A 79 -2.82 2.80 -5.17
C THR A 79 -1.70 2.27 -4.28
N LYS A 80 -0.57 1.85 -4.88
CA LYS A 80 0.64 1.44 -4.15
C LYS A 80 1.16 2.59 -3.27
N ALA A 81 1.28 3.79 -3.83
CA ALA A 81 1.74 4.97 -3.13
C ALA A 81 0.83 5.36 -1.95
N GLN A 82 -0.49 5.18 -2.06
CA GLN A 82 -1.44 5.42 -0.97
C GLN A 82 -1.22 4.45 0.21
N HIS A 83 -1.02 3.16 -0.06
CA HIS A 83 -0.72 2.17 0.98
C HIS A 83 0.62 2.46 1.66
N LEU A 84 1.65 2.77 0.87
CA LEU A 84 2.96 3.17 1.39
C LEU A 84 2.88 4.43 2.24
N SER A 85 2.12 5.43 1.81
CA SER A 85 1.96 6.68 2.57
C SER A 85 1.28 6.41 3.91
N PHE A 86 0.27 5.54 3.95
CA PHE A 86 -0.42 5.15 5.17
C PHE A 86 0.49 4.43 6.17
N ILE A 87 1.22 3.38 5.74
CA ILE A 87 2.10 2.66 6.68
C ILE A 87 3.28 3.53 7.12
N ARG A 88 3.79 4.41 6.25
CA ARG A 88 4.82 5.38 6.62
C ARG A 88 4.36 6.33 7.71
N SER A 89 3.13 6.85 7.64
CA SER A 89 2.61 7.72 8.70
C SER A 89 2.46 6.97 10.02
N LEU A 90 1.98 5.72 9.99
CA LEU A 90 1.85 4.90 11.19
C LEU A 90 3.21 4.63 11.86
N LEU A 91 4.20 4.20 11.07
CA LEU A 91 5.54 3.91 11.58
C LEU A 91 6.28 5.17 12.07
N ARG A 92 6.01 6.34 11.47
CA ARG A 92 6.53 7.62 11.97
C ARG A 92 5.93 8.00 13.31
N ALA A 93 4.62 7.86 13.50
CA ALA A 93 3.99 8.11 14.79
C ALA A 93 4.53 7.15 15.87
N ALA A 94 4.65 5.86 15.52
CA ALA A 94 5.24 4.86 16.41
C ALA A 94 6.69 5.19 16.83
N ALA A 95 7.49 5.79 15.95
CA ALA A 95 8.86 6.18 16.25
C ALA A 95 8.94 7.48 17.06
N ASN A 96 8.27 8.52 16.57
CA ASN A 96 8.51 9.89 17.01
C ASN A 96 7.61 10.31 18.18
N ASP A 97 6.38 9.79 18.22
CA ASP A 97 5.37 10.25 19.17
C ASP A 97 5.16 9.24 20.30
N TRP A 98 5.25 7.94 20.00
CA TRP A 98 4.94 6.88 20.97
C TRP A 98 6.17 6.18 21.53
N GLY A 99 7.34 6.32 20.90
CA GLY A 99 8.59 5.69 21.33
C GLY A 99 8.58 4.15 21.25
N TRP A 100 7.71 3.56 20.43
CA TRP A 100 7.60 2.09 20.26
C TRP A 100 8.73 1.51 19.40
N ILE A 101 9.33 2.32 18.53
CA ILE A 101 10.45 1.93 17.67
C ILE A 101 11.53 3.01 17.67
N LYS A 102 12.81 2.61 17.58
CA LYS A 102 13.94 3.55 17.70
C LYS A 102 14.10 4.49 16.51
N GLN A 103 13.70 4.09 15.30
CA GLN A 103 13.82 4.89 14.08
C GLN A 103 12.67 4.62 13.10
N PRO A 104 12.20 5.63 12.35
CA PRO A 104 11.21 5.43 11.30
C PRO A 104 11.85 4.70 10.10
N LEU A 105 11.48 3.43 9.92
CA LEU A 105 12.01 2.48 8.94
C LEU A 105 11.96 2.93 7.46
N LEU A 106 11.15 3.94 7.17
CA LEU A 106 10.89 4.44 5.80
C LEU A 106 11.26 5.92 5.64
N SER A 107 12.20 6.43 6.44
CA SER A 107 12.79 7.74 6.16
C SER A 107 13.54 7.67 4.83
N LYS A 108 13.42 8.73 4.00
CA LYS A 108 14.25 8.82 2.78
C LYS A 108 15.70 8.72 3.24
N PRO A 109 16.59 7.99 2.53
CA PRO A 109 18.01 8.04 2.84
C PRO A 109 18.42 9.50 2.85
N ALA A 110 19.08 9.94 3.93
CA ALA A 110 19.60 11.29 4.01
C ALA A 110 20.43 11.52 2.74
N SER A 111 20.01 12.48 1.90
CA SER A 111 20.79 12.90 0.76
C SER A 111 22.14 13.34 1.31
N ARG A 112 23.17 12.51 1.15
CA ARG A 112 24.53 12.86 1.50
C ARG A 112 24.92 13.97 0.53
N SER A 113 24.75 15.22 0.94
CA SER A 113 25.23 16.38 0.20
C SER A 113 26.74 16.21 0.10
N VAL A 114 27.22 15.86 -1.08
CA VAL A 114 28.64 15.89 -1.39
C VAL A 114 29.01 17.37 -1.44
N SER A 115 29.45 17.92 -0.30
CA SER A 115 30.11 19.21 -0.26
C SER A 115 31.53 18.99 -0.79
N GLY A 116 31.68 19.14 -2.10
CA GLY A 116 32.98 19.22 -2.74
C GLY A 116 33.50 20.65 -2.64
N TYR A 117 34.29 20.92 -1.60
CA TYR A 117 35.31 21.97 -1.62
C TYR A 117 36.66 21.26 -1.55
N GLY A 118 37.52 21.51 -2.53
CA GLY A 118 38.90 21.04 -2.54
C GLY A 118 39.45 20.92 -3.95
N GLY A 119 40.13 21.96 -4.41
CA GLY A 119 40.82 22.04 -5.70
C GLY A 119 41.01 23.49 -6.13
#